data_AF-A0A8T4WTX8-F1
#
_entry.id   AF-A0A8T4WTX8-F1
#
_cell.length_a   1.000
_cell.length_b   1.000
_cell.length_c   1.000
_cell.angle_alpha   90.00
_cell.angle_beta   90.00
_cell.angle_gamma   90.00
#
_symmetry.space_group_name_H-M   'P 1'
#
loop_
_entity.id
_entity.type
_entity.pdbx_description
1 polymer ?
#
loop_
_entity_poly.entity_id
_entity_poly.type
_entity_poly.pdbx_seq_one_letter_code
_entity_poly.pdbx_strand_id
1 'polypeptide(L)'
;MSYKEFFSFDERGGAPTLVVFAIFIVISTSIALTYFQTTERRGISAIQQRTAADVTRAKVSSIDSELTGALQSGIRAAEWEIGMAGGSLEEVEDLIIEYLNNRISKGWTQTNIEITIPLIEENDLTFEWQPDGSLTVRGYLENAKFEHVTGPTVYGLELEASTIPRFQRLKYIAESINKKYKNVSDLSGLENNLNDNYACEGIRIHIKEINNELSFELEDIYGAESVILD
;
A
#
# COMPACT_ATOMS: atom_id res chain seq x y z
N MET A 1 8.65 -94.59 -3.25
CA MET A 1 7.98 -93.34 -2.82
C MET A 1 8.79 -92.18 -3.38
N SER A 2 8.36 -91.59 -4.50
CA SER A 2 9.13 -90.55 -5.20
C SER A 2 8.20 -89.58 -5.93
N TYR A 3 8.15 -88.35 -5.40
CA TYR A 3 7.77 -87.06 -5.99
C TYR A 3 7.28 -87.05 -7.45
N LYS A 4 6.04 -87.46 -7.71
CA LYS A 4 5.41 -87.26 -9.04
C LYS A 4 3.92 -86.87 -8.99
N GLU A 5 3.41 -86.42 -7.85
CA GLU A 5 1.98 -86.11 -7.68
C GLU A 5 1.73 -84.70 -7.10
N PHE A 6 2.23 -83.64 -7.76
CA PHE A 6 1.82 -82.28 -7.38
C PHE A 6 1.50 -81.33 -8.55
N PHE A 7 1.52 -81.82 -9.79
CA PHE A 7 1.10 -81.03 -10.95
C PHE A 7 0.26 -81.87 -11.91
N SER A 8 -0.92 -82.27 -11.48
CA SER A 8 -2.03 -82.54 -12.41
C SER A 8 -2.88 -81.28 -12.50
N PHE A 9 -2.35 -80.26 -13.20
CA PHE A 9 -3.18 -79.15 -13.65
C PHE A 9 -3.98 -79.65 -14.85
N ASP A 10 -5.30 -79.70 -14.69
CA ASP A 10 -6.26 -79.96 -15.75
C ASP A 10 -6.04 -78.93 -16.89
N GLU A 11 -5.42 -79.35 -17.99
CA GLU A 11 -4.96 -78.50 -19.11
C GLU A 11 -6.10 -77.86 -19.93
N ARG A 12 -7.35 -77.95 -19.50
CA ARG A 12 -8.50 -77.33 -20.18
C ARG A 12 -9.10 -76.11 -19.46
N GLY A 13 -8.60 -75.76 -18.26
CA GLY A 13 -9.08 -74.62 -17.46
C GLY A 13 -8.07 -73.50 -17.18
N GLY A 14 -6.78 -73.74 -17.43
CA GLY A 14 -5.68 -72.81 -17.09
C GLY A 14 -5.57 -71.59 -18.01
N ALA A 15 -5.77 -71.75 -19.31
CA ALA A 15 -5.71 -70.65 -20.27
C ALA A 15 -6.77 -69.54 -20.00
N PRO A 16 -8.06 -69.85 -19.81
CA PRO A 16 -9.06 -68.82 -19.52
C PRO A 16 -8.84 -68.12 -18.17
N THR A 17 -8.36 -68.82 -17.14
CA THR A 17 -8.04 -68.20 -15.85
C THR A 17 -6.83 -67.25 -15.94
N LEU A 18 -5.81 -67.63 -16.71
CA LEU A 18 -4.63 -66.80 -16.97
C LEU A 18 -4.98 -65.53 -17.78
N VAL A 19 -5.89 -65.65 -18.74
CA VAL A 19 -6.43 -64.51 -19.50
C VAL A 19 -7.21 -63.54 -18.59
N VAL A 20 -8.09 -64.05 -17.72
CA VAL A 20 -8.83 -63.20 -16.77
C VAL A 20 -7.87 -62.49 -15.81
N PHE A 21 -6.84 -63.19 -15.32
CA PHE A 21 -5.83 -62.59 -14.45
C PHE A 21 -5.00 -61.52 -15.16
N ALA A 22 -4.61 -61.75 -16.42
CA ALA A 22 -3.90 -60.76 -17.23
C ALA A 22 -4.79 -59.52 -17.51
N ILE A 23 -6.06 -59.71 -17.85
CA ILE A 23 -7.04 -58.62 -18.02
C ILE A 23 -7.19 -57.84 -16.72
N PHE A 24 -7.30 -58.52 -15.59
CA PHE A 24 -7.42 -57.88 -14.27
C PHE A 24 -6.19 -57.03 -13.93
N ILE A 25 -4.98 -57.52 -14.20
CA ILE A 25 -3.74 -56.75 -13.99
C ILE A 25 -3.71 -55.51 -14.89
N VAL A 26 -4.05 -55.64 -16.17
CA VAL A 26 -4.05 -54.52 -17.12
C VAL A 26 -5.05 -53.45 -16.69
N ILE A 27 -6.26 -53.86 -16.30
CA ILE A 27 -7.30 -52.94 -15.80
C ILE A 27 -6.84 -52.26 -14.50
N SER A 28 -6.34 -53.03 -13.53
CA SER A 28 -5.89 -52.49 -12.23
C SER A 28 -4.74 -51.50 -12.39
N THR A 29 -3.79 -51.80 -13.29
CA THR A 29 -2.66 -50.90 -13.60
C THR A 29 -3.15 -49.62 -14.28
N SER A 30 -4.10 -49.74 -15.22
CA SER A 30 -4.70 -48.58 -15.90
C SER A 30 -5.46 -47.67 -14.93
N ILE A 31 -6.23 -48.26 -14.01
CA ILE A 31 -6.94 -47.51 -12.96
C ILE A 31 -5.94 -46.81 -12.03
N ALA A 32 -4.90 -47.50 -11.57
CA ALA A 32 -3.87 -46.92 -10.71
C ALA A 32 -3.14 -45.76 -11.42
N LEU A 33 -2.75 -45.93 -12.68
CA LEU A 33 -2.07 -44.90 -13.46
C LEU A 33 -2.95 -43.65 -13.61
N THR A 34 -4.24 -43.86 -13.92
CA THR A 34 -5.23 -42.78 -14.04
C THR A 34 -5.43 -42.06 -12.70
N TYR A 35 -5.48 -42.81 -11.60
CA TYR A 35 -5.60 -42.26 -10.26
C TYR A 35 -4.38 -41.41 -9.86
N PHE A 36 -3.15 -41.87 -10.14
CA PHE A 36 -1.95 -41.09 -9.85
C PHE A 36 -1.88 -39.82 -10.71
N GLN A 37 -2.13 -39.92 -12.02
CA GLN A 37 -2.13 -38.77 -12.92
C GLN A 37 -3.18 -37.72 -12.54
N THR A 38 -4.38 -38.15 -12.15
CA THR A 38 -5.43 -37.22 -11.72
C THR A 38 -5.11 -36.57 -10.38
N THR A 39 -4.51 -37.30 -9.44
CA THR A 39 -4.09 -36.76 -8.14
C THR A 39 -2.96 -35.75 -8.28
N GLU A 40 -1.94 -36.07 -9.08
CA GLU A 40 -0.81 -35.18 -9.36
C GLU A 40 -1.25 -33.90 -10.07
N ARG A 41 -2.12 -34.02 -11.08
CA ARG A 41 -2.73 -32.86 -11.75
C ARG A 41 -3.53 -31.97 -10.80
N ARG A 42 -4.29 -32.56 -9.88
CA ARG A 42 -5.03 -31.81 -8.84
C ARG A 42 -4.06 -31.09 -7.89
N GLY A 43 -2.98 -31.76 -7.49
CA GLY A 43 -1.93 -31.17 -6.64
C GLY A 43 -1.24 -29.98 -7.31
N ILE A 44 -0.81 -30.12 -8.57
CA ILE A 44 -0.20 -29.05 -9.35
C ILE A 44 -1.17 -27.88 -9.54
N SER A 45 -2.44 -28.16 -9.86
CA SER A 45 -3.47 -27.13 -10.00
C SER A 45 -3.71 -26.35 -8.71
N ALA A 46 -3.75 -27.04 -7.56
CA ALA A 46 -3.90 -26.39 -6.26
C ALA A 46 -2.68 -25.51 -5.91
N ILE A 47 -1.46 -25.97 -6.21
CA ILE A 47 -0.23 -25.18 -6.02
C ILE A 47 -0.26 -23.94 -6.93
N GLN A 48 -0.63 -24.10 -8.20
CA GLN A 48 -0.73 -22.99 -9.15
C GLN A 48 -1.76 -21.94 -8.71
N GLN A 49 -2.93 -22.36 -8.22
CA GLN A 49 -3.94 -21.44 -7.70
C GLN A 49 -3.46 -20.69 -6.46
N ARG A 50 -2.75 -21.37 -5.55
CA ARG A 50 -2.18 -20.73 -4.36
C ARG A 50 -1.12 -19.71 -4.74
N THR A 51 -0.17 -20.07 -5.61
CA THR A 51 0.86 -19.14 -6.09
C THR A 51 0.25 -17.95 -6.79
N ALA A 52 -0.78 -18.16 -7.63
CA ALA A 52 -1.49 -17.08 -8.29
C ALA A 52 -2.14 -16.12 -7.28
N ALA A 53 -2.81 -16.65 -6.24
CA ALA A 53 -3.39 -15.84 -5.18
C ALA A 53 -2.33 -15.03 -4.39
N ASP A 54 -1.18 -15.64 -4.10
CA ASP A 54 -0.08 -14.96 -3.41
C ASP A 54 0.52 -13.84 -4.28
N VAL A 55 0.69 -14.08 -5.58
CA VAL A 55 1.13 -13.07 -6.56
C VAL A 55 0.12 -11.92 -6.66
N THR A 56 -1.19 -12.21 -6.71
CA THR A 56 -2.24 -11.17 -6.71
C THR A 56 -2.14 -10.30 -5.47
N ARG A 57 -2.07 -10.91 -4.27
CA ARG A 57 -1.96 -10.16 -3.00
C ARG A 57 -0.70 -9.32 -2.92
N ALA A 58 0.44 -9.87 -3.34
CA ALA A 58 1.69 -9.12 -3.38
C ALA A 58 1.57 -7.91 -4.32
N LYS A 59 0.86 -8.07 -5.44
CA LYS A 59 0.65 -6.98 -6.39
C LYS A 59 -0.30 -5.90 -5.85
N VAL A 60 -1.37 -6.30 -5.17
CA VAL A 60 -2.26 -5.38 -4.46
C VAL A 60 -1.47 -4.54 -3.47
N SER A 61 -0.67 -5.18 -2.60
CA SER A 61 0.15 -4.48 -1.61
C SER A 61 1.18 -3.53 -2.24
N SER A 62 1.76 -3.91 -3.39
CA SER A 62 2.66 -3.03 -4.14
C SER A 62 1.96 -1.79 -4.68
N ILE A 63 0.72 -1.91 -5.15
CA ILE A 63 -0.05 -0.81 -5.72
C ILE A 63 -0.62 0.08 -4.62
N ASP A 64 -1.08 -0.51 -3.52
CA ASP A 64 -1.44 0.17 -2.28
C ASP A 64 -0.28 1.06 -1.79
N SER A 65 0.91 0.50 -1.61
CA SER A 65 2.09 1.26 -1.21
C SER A 65 2.45 2.37 -2.19
N GLU A 66 2.28 2.14 -3.50
CA GLU A 66 2.55 3.13 -4.52
C GLU A 66 1.57 4.30 -4.46
N LEU A 67 0.26 4.02 -4.37
CA LEU A 67 -0.77 5.04 -4.29
C LEU A 67 -0.73 5.79 -2.96
N THR A 68 -0.42 5.12 -1.86
CA THR A 68 -0.16 5.76 -0.57
C THR A 68 1.03 6.72 -0.67
N GLY A 69 2.12 6.32 -1.32
CA GLY A 69 3.26 7.21 -1.57
C GLY A 69 2.92 8.38 -2.50
N ALA A 70 2.08 8.14 -3.51
CA ALA A 70 1.58 9.18 -4.40
C ALA A 70 0.67 10.18 -3.66
N LEU A 71 -0.21 9.70 -2.77
CA LEU A 71 -1.06 10.52 -1.91
C LEU A 71 -0.21 11.41 -0.99
N GLN A 72 0.78 10.84 -0.29
CA GLN A 72 1.69 11.62 0.57
C GLN A 72 2.44 12.70 -0.20
N SER A 73 2.91 12.39 -1.41
CA SER A 73 3.62 13.34 -2.26
C SER A 73 2.68 14.41 -2.80
N GLY A 74 1.47 14.01 -3.20
CA GLY A 74 0.41 14.89 -3.70
C GLY A 74 -0.05 15.88 -2.63
N ILE A 75 -0.24 15.44 -1.38
CA ILE A 75 -0.55 16.30 -0.24
C ILE A 75 0.51 17.41 -0.11
N ARG A 76 1.79 17.04 -0.02
CA ARG A 76 2.89 18.00 0.14
C ARG A 76 2.97 18.98 -1.03
N ALA A 77 2.77 18.50 -2.26
CA ALA A 77 2.79 19.34 -3.44
C ALA A 77 1.61 20.31 -3.47
N ALA A 78 0.40 19.82 -3.21
CA ALA A 78 -0.82 20.63 -3.23
C ALA A 78 -0.77 21.74 -2.20
N GLU A 79 -0.34 21.43 -0.97
CA GLU A 79 -0.22 22.44 0.09
C GLU A 79 0.88 23.45 -0.17
N TRP A 80 1.95 23.06 -0.84
CA TRP A 80 2.97 24.00 -1.26
C TRP A 80 2.45 24.94 -2.34
N GLU A 81 1.84 24.39 -3.39
CA GLU A 81 1.33 25.17 -4.53
C GLU A 81 0.20 26.13 -4.11
N ILE A 82 -0.82 25.61 -3.41
CA ILE A 82 -1.96 26.41 -2.95
C ILE A 82 -1.57 27.30 -1.77
N GLY A 83 -0.75 26.81 -0.84
CA GLY A 83 -0.30 27.56 0.33
C GLY A 83 0.54 28.78 -0.04
N MET A 84 1.46 28.67 -1.00
CA MET A 84 2.20 29.82 -1.52
C MET A 84 1.30 30.85 -2.21
N ALA A 85 0.22 30.40 -2.85
CA ALA A 85 -0.77 31.28 -3.49
C ALA A 85 -1.77 31.90 -2.50
N GLY A 86 -1.76 31.46 -1.22
CA GLY A 86 -2.71 31.91 -0.20
C GLY A 86 -4.12 31.34 -0.37
N GLY A 87 -4.25 30.17 -1.00
CA GLY A 87 -5.53 29.52 -1.24
C GLY A 87 -6.16 28.84 -0.02
N SER A 88 -7.31 28.21 -0.24
CA SER A 88 -8.14 27.57 0.79
C SER A 88 -7.75 26.10 1.02
N LEU A 89 -8.32 25.49 2.08
CA LEU A 89 -8.17 24.06 2.32
C LEU A 89 -8.90 23.22 1.27
N GLU A 90 -10.07 23.66 0.82
CA GLU A 90 -10.84 22.98 -0.25
C GLU A 90 -10.03 22.93 -1.56
N GLU A 91 -9.33 24.01 -1.92
CA GLU A 91 -8.45 24.03 -3.11
C GLU A 91 -7.28 23.06 -2.98
N VAL A 92 -6.79 22.80 -1.76
CA VAL A 92 -5.77 21.76 -1.51
C VAL A 92 -6.36 20.37 -1.72
N GLU A 93 -7.55 20.11 -1.16
CA GLU A 93 -8.22 18.81 -1.26
C GLU A 93 -8.51 18.44 -2.73
N ASP A 94 -9.04 19.38 -3.51
CA ASP A 94 -9.31 19.21 -4.94
C ASP A 94 -8.02 18.86 -5.72
N LEU A 95 -6.92 19.56 -5.44
CA LEU A 95 -5.65 19.32 -6.11
C LEU A 95 -5.02 17.97 -5.71
N ILE A 96 -5.22 17.51 -4.47
CA ILE A 96 -4.81 16.16 -4.04
C ILE A 96 -5.56 15.09 -4.83
N ILE A 97 -6.88 15.25 -4.97
CA ILE A 97 -7.72 14.33 -5.77
C ILE A 97 -7.25 14.33 -7.22
N GLU A 98 -6.96 15.50 -7.81
CA GLU A 98 -6.44 15.62 -9.17
C GLU A 98 -5.13 14.86 -9.34
N TYR A 99 -4.16 15.03 -8.45
CA TYR A 99 -2.88 14.32 -8.53
C TYR A 99 -3.04 12.80 -8.44
N LEU A 100 -3.89 12.32 -7.54
CA LEU A 100 -4.17 10.89 -7.43
C LEU A 100 -4.86 10.35 -8.67
N ASN A 101 -5.88 11.06 -9.19
CA ASN A 101 -6.57 10.67 -10.42
C ASN A 101 -5.64 10.68 -11.64
N ASN A 102 -4.69 11.61 -11.71
CA ASN A 102 -3.64 11.60 -12.72
C ASN A 102 -2.76 10.34 -12.57
N ARG A 103 -2.38 9.95 -11.35
CA ARG A 103 -1.65 8.67 -11.17
C ARG A 103 -2.51 7.47 -11.56
N ILE A 104 -3.76 7.38 -11.13
CA ILE A 104 -4.66 6.26 -11.41
C ILE A 104 -4.92 6.14 -12.91
N SER A 105 -5.15 7.26 -13.62
CA SER A 105 -5.42 7.27 -15.05
C SER A 105 -4.26 6.75 -15.92
N LYS A 106 -3.01 6.85 -15.44
CA LYS A 106 -1.86 6.19 -16.09
C LYS A 106 -1.94 4.67 -16.03
N GLY A 107 -2.72 4.13 -15.11
CA GLY A 107 -2.96 2.70 -14.93
C GLY A 107 -1.71 1.93 -14.53
N TRP A 108 -1.82 0.60 -14.65
CA TRP A 108 -0.74 -0.35 -14.42
C TRP A 108 -0.81 -1.43 -15.48
N THR A 109 0.33 -1.74 -16.08
CA THR A 109 0.44 -2.85 -17.03
C THR A 109 1.11 -4.03 -16.34
N GLN A 110 0.45 -5.19 -16.37
CA GLN A 110 0.95 -6.45 -15.84
C GLN A 110 0.58 -7.58 -16.79
N THR A 111 1.45 -8.58 -16.92
CA THR A 111 1.23 -9.70 -17.87
C THR A 111 0.17 -10.69 -17.38
N ASN A 112 0.04 -10.87 -16.06
CA ASN A 112 -0.76 -11.95 -15.47
C ASN A 112 -1.89 -11.46 -14.56
N ILE A 113 -2.05 -10.14 -14.40
CA ILE A 113 -3.07 -9.54 -13.55
C ILE A 113 -3.72 -8.40 -14.31
N GLU A 114 -5.04 -8.43 -14.42
CA GLU A 114 -5.85 -7.31 -14.84
C GLU A 114 -6.17 -6.44 -13.62
N ILE A 115 -5.90 -5.15 -13.74
CA ILE A 115 -6.03 -4.17 -12.64
C ILE A 115 -7.05 -3.13 -13.06
N THR A 116 -8.06 -2.94 -12.22
CA THR A 116 -9.07 -1.91 -12.40
C THR A 116 -9.18 -1.12 -11.10
N ILE A 117 -8.79 0.14 -11.13
CA ILE A 117 -8.93 1.05 -9.99
C ILE A 117 -9.75 2.24 -10.49
N PRO A 118 -10.91 2.53 -9.85
CA PRO A 118 -11.73 3.67 -10.24
C PRO A 118 -10.99 4.98 -9.96
N LEU A 119 -11.34 6.03 -10.70
CA LEU A 119 -10.96 7.39 -10.29
C LEU A 119 -11.65 7.71 -8.96
N ILE A 120 -10.96 8.51 -8.16
CA ILE A 120 -11.42 9.02 -6.89
C ILE A 120 -12.44 10.12 -7.14
N GLU A 121 -13.62 9.95 -6.53
CA GLU A 121 -14.68 10.94 -6.43
C GLU A 121 -14.69 11.62 -5.05
N GLU A 122 -15.48 12.68 -4.90
CA GLU A 122 -15.52 13.55 -3.72
C GLU A 122 -15.76 12.79 -2.39
N ASN A 123 -16.46 11.65 -2.42
CA ASN A 123 -16.80 10.86 -1.23
C ASN A 123 -15.89 9.65 -0.99
N ASP A 124 -14.91 9.40 -1.87
CA ASP A 124 -14.01 8.25 -1.73
C ASP A 124 -12.90 8.50 -0.70
N LEU A 125 -12.59 9.79 -0.44
CA LEU A 125 -11.61 10.23 0.53
C LEU A 125 -12.25 11.09 1.63
N THR A 126 -11.74 10.96 2.84
CA THR A 126 -12.03 11.82 3.99
C THR A 126 -10.76 12.57 4.37
N PHE A 127 -10.86 13.89 4.44
CA PHE A 127 -9.77 14.78 4.83
C PHE A 127 -9.99 15.28 6.25
N GLU A 128 -9.06 14.96 7.15
CA GLU A 128 -9.08 15.36 8.56
C GLU A 128 -7.95 16.34 8.84
N TRP A 129 -8.27 17.64 8.77
CA TRP A 129 -7.37 18.71 9.17
C TRP A 129 -7.30 18.85 10.69
N GLN A 130 -6.10 18.82 11.23
CA GLN A 130 -5.86 18.98 12.66
C GLN A 130 -5.48 20.42 13.00
N PRO A 131 -5.74 20.88 14.23
CA PRO A 131 -5.40 22.24 14.66
C PRO A 131 -3.91 22.58 14.60
N ASP A 132 -3.02 21.58 14.61
CA ASP A 132 -1.57 21.74 14.53
C ASP A 132 -1.04 21.90 13.09
N GLY A 133 -1.95 21.90 12.12
CA GLY A 133 -1.66 21.98 10.69
C GLY A 133 -1.43 20.63 10.02
N SER A 134 -1.52 19.50 10.74
CA SER A 134 -1.41 18.17 10.14
C SER A 134 -2.67 17.78 9.38
N LEU A 135 -2.51 16.92 8.36
CA LEU A 135 -3.59 16.41 7.53
C LEU A 135 -3.54 14.88 7.54
N THR A 136 -4.68 14.27 7.83
CA THR A 136 -4.89 12.83 7.62
C THR A 136 -5.91 12.63 6.51
N VAL A 137 -5.55 11.86 5.49
CA VAL A 137 -6.42 11.49 4.37
C VAL A 137 -6.64 10.00 4.42
N ARG A 138 -7.91 9.58 4.38
CA ARG A 138 -8.32 8.17 4.41
C ARG A 138 -9.35 7.88 3.36
N GLY A 139 -9.30 6.72 2.74
CA GLY A 139 -10.30 6.27 1.80
C GLY A 139 -10.27 4.78 1.54
N TYR A 140 -11.37 4.26 1.01
CA TYR A 140 -11.47 2.87 0.61
C TYR A 140 -12.18 2.74 -0.73
N LEU A 141 -11.44 2.31 -1.74
CA LEU A 141 -11.93 2.13 -3.11
C LEU A 141 -12.57 0.75 -3.24
N GLU A 142 -13.85 0.64 -2.87
CA GLU A 142 -14.59 -0.65 -2.88
C GLU A 142 -14.58 -1.33 -4.26
N ASN A 143 -14.63 -0.53 -5.32
CA ASN A 143 -14.70 -1.00 -6.71
C ASN A 143 -13.33 -1.30 -7.32
N ALA A 144 -12.23 -1.18 -6.56
CA ALA A 144 -10.92 -1.63 -7.01
C ALA A 144 -10.90 -3.16 -7.16
N LYS A 145 -10.33 -3.65 -8.26
CA LYS A 145 -10.32 -5.08 -8.62
C LYS A 145 -8.97 -5.48 -9.20
N PHE A 146 -8.48 -6.63 -8.75
CA PHE A 146 -7.23 -7.24 -9.19
C PHE A 146 -7.48 -8.71 -9.53
N GLU A 147 -7.50 -9.05 -10.81
CA GLU A 147 -7.85 -10.38 -11.29
C GLU A 147 -6.65 -11.06 -11.95
N HIS A 148 -6.20 -12.17 -11.39
CA HIS A 148 -5.15 -12.99 -12.00
C HIS A 148 -5.74 -13.82 -13.14
N VAL A 149 -4.97 -14.03 -14.22
CA VAL A 149 -5.39 -14.80 -15.41
C VAL A 149 -5.82 -16.25 -15.13
N THR A 150 -5.51 -16.77 -13.94
CA THR A 150 -5.89 -18.13 -13.49
C THR A 150 -7.10 -18.15 -12.56
N GLY A 151 -7.74 -17.00 -12.30
CA GLY A 151 -8.99 -16.88 -11.54
C GLY A 151 -8.93 -16.22 -10.15
N PRO A 152 -7.82 -16.19 -9.39
CA PRO A 152 -7.79 -15.48 -8.11
C PRO A 152 -8.04 -13.98 -8.27
N THR A 153 -9.03 -13.47 -7.53
CA THR A 153 -9.43 -12.07 -7.55
C THR A 153 -9.38 -11.46 -6.16
N VAL A 154 -8.84 -10.25 -6.06
CA VAL A 154 -8.87 -9.41 -4.86
C VAL A 154 -9.65 -8.15 -5.15
N TYR A 155 -10.43 -7.70 -4.17
CA TYR A 155 -11.28 -6.51 -4.25
C TYR A 155 -10.90 -5.52 -3.16
N GLY A 156 -11.17 -4.24 -3.43
CA GLY A 156 -10.92 -3.17 -2.50
C GLY A 156 -9.47 -2.70 -2.50
N LEU A 157 -9.30 -1.43 -2.18
CA LEU A 157 -8.00 -0.82 -1.94
C LEU A 157 -8.16 0.27 -0.89
N GLU A 158 -7.42 0.15 0.20
CA GLU A 158 -7.36 1.18 1.24
C GLU A 158 -6.32 2.23 0.85
N LEU A 159 -6.58 3.48 1.19
CA LEU A 159 -5.65 4.59 1.03
C LEU A 159 -5.59 5.33 2.36
N GLU A 160 -4.41 5.41 2.95
CA GLU A 160 -4.20 6.19 4.18
C GLU A 160 -2.88 6.96 4.09
N ALA A 161 -2.95 8.26 4.35
CA ALA A 161 -1.77 9.09 4.51
C ALA A 161 -1.99 10.09 5.65
N SER A 162 -1.07 10.10 6.60
CA SER A 162 -0.95 11.18 7.58
C SER A 162 0.32 11.95 7.29
N THR A 163 0.19 13.25 7.09
CA THR A 163 1.31 14.16 6.88
C THR A 163 1.27 15.28 7.91
N ILE A 164 2.44 15.83 8.23
CA ILE A 164 2.56 17.11 8.93
C ILE A 164 3.18 18.08 7.94
N PRO A 165 2.35 18.76 7.14
CA PRO A 165 2.80 19.66 6.12
C PRO A 165 3.52 20.85 6.71
N ARG A 166 4.73 21.10 6.22
CA ARG A 166 5.64 22.07 6.82
C ARG A 166 5.08 23.50 6.76
N PHE A 167 4.35 23.83 5.70
CA PHE A 167 3.76 25.16 5.53
C PHE A 167 2.63 25.45 6.54
N GLN A 168 1.68 24.52 6.70
CA GLN A 168 0.61 24.68 7.71
C GLN A 168 1.17 24.64 9.12
N ARG A 169 2.21 23.84 9.36
CA ARG A 169 2.93 23.84 10.64
C ARG A 169 3.56 25.20 10.94
N LEU A 170 4.21 25.83 9.97
CA LEU A 170 4.76 27.19 10.10
C LEU A 170 3.66 28.20 10.39
N LYS A 171 2.54 28.17 9.64
CA LYS A 171 1.40 29.04 9.88
C LYS A 171 0.85 28.88 11.30
N TYR A 172 0.65 27.65 11.76
CA TYR A 172 0.20 27.35 13.11
C TYR A 172 1.13 27.91 14.19
N ILE A 173 2.44 27.75 14.02
CA ILE A 173 3.44 28.29 14.94
C ILE A 173 3.36 29.82 14.96
N ALA A 174 3.30 30.46 13.80
CA ALA A 174 3.19 31.91 13.69
C ALA A 174 1.94 32.44 14.42
N GLU A 175 0.77 31.84 14.18
CA GLU A 175 -0.49 32.20 14.83
C GLU A 175 -0.45 31.95 16.34
N SER A 176 0.14 30.83 16.77
CA SER A 176 0.27 30.46 18.18
C SER A 176 1.17 31.42 18.95
N ILE A 177 2.31 31.81 18.36
CA ILE A 177 3.24 32.79 18.93
C ILE A 177 2.55 34.16 19.03
N ASN A 178 1.91 34.61 17.94
CA ASN A 178 1.22 35.91 17.91
C ASN A 178 0.07 35.99 18.94
N LYS A 179 -0.66 34.87 19.14
CA LYS A 179 -1.71 34.81 20.17
C LYS A 179 -1.14 34.86 21.59
N LYS A 180 0.01 34.25 21.83
CA LYS A 180 0.62 34.09 23.15
C LYS A 180 1.45 35.29 23.58
N TYR A 181 2.13 35.96 22.65
CA TYR A 181 3.09 37.02 22.93
C TYR A 181 2.69 38.32 22.22
N LYS A 182 1.85 39.13 22.91
CA LYS A 182 1.42 40.44 22.41
C LYS A 182 2.23 41.61 22.96
N ASN A 183 2.72 41.48 24.19
CA ASN A 183 3.48 42.51 24.90
C ASN A 183 4.62 41.83 25.67
N VAL A 184 5.83 41.87 25.14
CA VAL A 184 7.02 41.28 25.77
C VAL A 184 8.14 42.32 25.77
N SER A 185 8.75 42.53 26.93
CA SER A 185 9.82 43.52 27.12
C SER A 185 11.21 42.99 26.75
N ASP A 186 11.43 41.67 26.85
CA ASP A 186 12.68 41.01 26.46
C ASP A 186 12.48 40.22 25.16
N LEU A 187 12.68 40.90 24.02
CA LEU A 187 12.53 40.30 22.70
C LEU A 187 13.64 39.29 22.41
N SER A 188 14.88 39.58 22.81
CA SER A 188 16.02 38.69 22.56
C SER A 188 15.92 37.39 23.37
N GLY A 189 15.49 37.46 24.63
CA GLY A 189 15.23 36.27 25.44
C GLY A 189 14.08 35.43 24.89
N LEU A 190 13.02 36.07 24.39
CA LEU A 190 11.90 35.38 23.73
C LEU A 190 12.33 34.72 22.43
N GLU A 191 13.08 35.40 21.58
CA GLU A 191 13.58 34.85 20.31
C GLU A 191 14.47 33.63 20.54
N ASN A 192 15.41 33.69 21.51
CA ASN A 192 16.23 32.54 21.88
C ASN A 192 15.39 31.37 22.38
N ASN A 193 14.43 31.63 23.28
CA ASN A 193 13.56 30.58 23.82
C ASN A 193 12.71 29.92 22.73
N LEU A 194 12.13 30.70 21.83
CA LEU A 194 11.34 30.18 20.72
C LEU A 194 12.21 29.37 19.75
N ASN A 195 13.39 29.86 19.40
CA ASN A 195 14.34 29.13 18.56
C ASN A 195 14.79 27.81 19.21
N ASP A 196 15.05 27.78 20.52
CA ASP A 196 15.38 26.54 21.24
C ASP A 196 14.21 25.55 21.22
N ASN A 197 12.97 26.03 21.41
CA ASN A 197 11.77 25.18 21.42
C ASN A 197 11.50 24.53 20.06
N TYR A 198 11.78 25.23 18.95
CA TYR A 198 11.51 24.76 17.59
C TYR A 198 12.76 24.30 16.83
N ALA A 199 13.93 24.23 17.50
CA ALA A 199 15.20 23.83 16.89
C ALA A 199 15.13 22.45 16.23
N CYS A 200 14.45 21.49 16.87
CA CYS A 200 14.30 20.12 16.35
C CYS A 200 13.41 20.05 15.09
N GLU A 201 12.57 21.05 14.85
CA GLU A 201 11.74 21.15 13.65
C GLU A 201 12.50 21.83 12.50
N GLY A 202 13.70 22.37 12.75
CA GLY A 202 14.48 23.14 11.76
C GLY A 202 13.82 24.47 11.43
N ILE A 203 13.13 25.08 12.39
CA ILE A 203 12.42 26.34 12.23
C ILE A 203 13.18 27.41 12.97
N ARG A 204 13.47 28.52 12.29
CA ARG A 204 14.04 29.72 12.91
C ARG A 204 13.00 30.82 12.94
N ILE A 205 12.93 31.51 14.07
CA ILE A 205 11.99 32.58 14.32
C ILE A 205 12.79 33.85 14.54
N HIS A 206 12.41 34.89 13.79
CA HIS A 206 12.93 36.24 13.92
C HIS A 206 11.83 37.17 14.43
N ILE A 207 12.12 37.91 15.49
CA ILE A 207 11.17 38.84 16.08
C ILE A 207 11.59 40.26 15.71
N LYS A 208 10.70 41.00 15.07
CA LYS A 208 10.88 42.42 14.76
C LYS A 208 9.78 43.23 15.43
N GLU A 209 10.13 44.40 15.94
CA GLU A 209 9.13 45.38 16.38
C GLU A 209 8.90 46.40 15.26
N ILE A 210 7.67 46.51 14.78
CA ILE A 210 7.26 47.44 13.73
C ILE A 210 6.06 48.23 14.25
N ASN A 211 6.19 49.55 14.37
CA ASN A 211 5.11 50.45 14.85
C ASN A 211 4.52 50.04 16.22
N ASN A 212 5.36 49.63 17.18
CA ASN A 212 4.96 49.09 18.49
C ASN A 212 4.16 47.77 18.44
N GLU A 213 4.17 47.07 17.32
CA GLU A 213 3.63 45.72 17.18
C GLU A 213 4.73 44.71 16.90
N LEU A 214 4.60 43.51 17.47
CA LEU A 214 5.54 42.42 17.23
C LEU A 214 5.19 41.72 15.91
N SER A 215 6.16 41.65 15.02
CA SER A 215 6.14 40.86 13.81
C SER A 215 7.02 39.63 13.99
N PHE A 216 6.49 38.46 13.65
CA PHE A 216 7.21 37.19 13.73
C PHE A 216 7.43 36.68 12.31
N GLU A 217 8.69 36.61 11.91
CA GLU A 217 9.09 35.98 10.65
C GLU A 217 9.58 34.57 10.96
N LEU A 218 8.98 33.57 10.30
CA LEU A 218 9.36 32.18 10.44
C LEU A 218 10.11 31.76 9.17
N GLU A 219 11.33 31.29 9.37
CA GLU A 219 12.19 30.75 8.33
C GLU A 219 12.28 29.23 8.47
N ASP A 220 12.07 28.56 7.34
CA ASP A 220 12.26 27.13 7.22
C ASP A 220 13.72 26.81 6.86
N ILE A 221 14.47 26.26 7.81
CA ILE A 221 15.85 25.87 7.60
C ILE A 221 15.90 24.38 7.27
N TYR A 222 15.69 24.04 6.01
CA TYR A 222 16.04 22.72 5.50
C TYR A 222 17.56 22.55 5.52
N GLY A 223 18.06 21.83 6.53
CA GLY A 223 19.47 21.49 6.66
C GLY A 223 20.07 21.94 7.99
N ALA A 224 19.70 21.27 9.07
CA ALA A 224 20.67 21.14 10.15
C ALA A 224 21.79 20.22 9.64
N GLU A 225 23.05 20.63 9.80
CA GLU A 225 24.19 19.71 9.75
C GLU A 225 23.83 18.50 10.64
N SER A 226 23.76 17.31 10.05
CA SER A 226 23.72 16.09 10.84
C SER A 226 25.01 16.06 11.65
N VAL A 227 24.94 16.37 12.94
CA VAL A 227 26.00 15.97 13.87
C VAL A 227 25.91 14.46 13.96
N ILE A 228 26.71 13.77 13.14
CA ILE A 228 27.06 12.38 13.39
C ILE A 228 27.87 12.44 14.68
N LEU A 229 27.24 12.02 15.78
CA LEU A 229 27.95 11.73 17.02
C LEU A 229 28.74 10.44 16.77
N ASP A 230 30.06 10.57 16.60
CA ASP A 230 31.00 9.46 16.76
C ASP A 230 31.05 8.98 18.22
#